data_AF-A0AAN0LBR8-F1
#
_entry.id   AF-A0AAN0LBR8-F1
#
_cell.length_a   1.000
_cell.length_b   1.000
_cell.length_c   1.000
_cell.angle_alpha   90.00
_cell.angle_beta   90.00
_cell.angle_gamma   90.00
#
_symmetry.space_group_name_H-M   'P 1'
#
loop_
_entity.id
_entity.type
_entity.pdbx_description
1 polymer ?
#
loop_
_entity_poly.entity_id
_entity_poly.type
_entity_poly.pdbx_seq_one_letter_code
_entity_poly.pdbx_strand_id
1 'polypeptide(L)'
;MKQIDIPAQKEILWHRLRTDLKSLVPRFDNDDLLLCPTCCRPLGFDEFSVEHIVPKQALRCDPANVRQAIPQNERSGLTLLCQKPLVIKGKRVPGHGCNSWKGKHFDPSLRELLGADFQKARINTRHQVSLYSAGYLALFRQFGYQISLSPAGLLSRRQFFFPNTFLPDVPLNCQMILAGERRSEFNEDEKAYWCEPFNIKIDDQTALVVLRNMGFRVPISRDPTQPLARILPYLPSKFKFRPDLTTVFE
;
A
#
# COMPACT_ATOMS: atom_id res chain seq x y z
N MET A 1 9.42 26.39 0.15
CA MET A 1 9.21 24.92 0.18
C MET A 1 9.71 24.34 -1.14
N LYS A 2 10.68 23.40 -1.12
CA LYS A 2 11.08 22.69 -2.35
C LYS A 2 9.87 21.92 -2.86
N GLN A 3 9.30 22.40 -3.96
CA GLN A 3 8.23 21.72 -4.68
C GLN A 3 8.85 20.45 -5.22
N ILE A 4 8.59 19.31 -4.58
CA ILE A 4 9.17 18.05 -5.02
C ILE A 4 8.57 17.73 -6.40
N ASP A 5 9.43 17.65 -7.40
CA ASP A 5 9.04 17.42 -8.78
C ASP A 5 8.42 16.02 -8.93
N ILE A 6 7.15 15.97 -9.32
CA ILE A 6 6.37 14.73 -9.44
C ILE A 6 6.97 13.80 -10.50
N PRO A 7 7.38 14.30 -11.70
CA PRO A 7 8.22 13.59 -12.65
C PRO A 7 9.41 12.87 -12.01
N ALA A 8 10.25 13.59 -11.25
CA ALA A 8 11.43 13.00 -10.62
C ALA A 8 11.06 11.91 -9.59
N GLN A 9 9.98 12.09 -8.83
CA GLN A 9 9.52 11.04 -7.90
C GLN A 9 9.02 9.79 -8.62
N LYS A 10 8.33 9.94 -9.75
CA LYS A 10 7.85 8.81 -10.54
C LYS A 10 9.02 7.96 -11.03
N GLU A 11 10.06 8.60 -11.57
CA GLU A 11 11.28 7.93 -12.04
C GLU A 11 12.00 7.20 -10.91
N ILE A 12 12.22 7.86 -9.77
CA ILE A 12 12.86 7.24 -8.59
C ILE A 12 12.10 6.00 -8.13
N LEU A 13 10.77 6.10 -8.01
CA LEU A 13 9.94 4.97 -7.62
C LEU A 13 9.96 3.86 -8.68
N TRP A 14 9.89 4.22 -9.96
CA TRP A 14 9.92 3.28 -11.07
C TRP A 14 11.19 2.44 -11.07
N HIS A 15 12.36 3.09 -11.03
CA HIS A 15 13.64 2.40 -11.04
C HIS A 15 13.82 1.52 -9.80
N ARG A 16 13.47 2.04 -8.60
CA ARG A 16 13.52 1.26 -7.36
C ARG A 16 12.66 -0.01 -7.45
N LEU A 17 11.41 0.13 -7.89
CA LEU A 17 10.48 -0.98 -7.99
C LEU A 17 10.88 -1.96 -9.10
N ARG A 18 11.46 -1.50 -10.22
CA ARG A 18 11.99 -2.39 -11.25
C ARG A 18 13.17 -3.21 -10.73
N THR A 19 14.14 -2.59 -10.06
CA THR A 19 15.27 -3.32 -9.47
C THR A 19 14.78 -4.40 -8.49
N ASP A 20 13.80 -4.06 -7.66
CA ASP A 20 13.17 -5.02 -6.75
C ASP A 20 12.47 -6.17 -7.50
N LEU A 21 11.64 -5.86 -8.52
CA LEU A 21 10.94 -6.87 -9.33
C LEU A 21 11.90 -7.83 -10.03
N LYS A 22 12.98 -7.30 -10.62
CA LYS A 22 14.00 -8.09 -11.33
C LYS A 22 14.68 -9.11 -10.44
N SER A 23 14.94 -8.73 -9.18
CA SER A 23 15.54 -9.64 -8.20
C SER A 23 14.66 -10.85 -7.86
N LEU A 24 13.35 -10.73 -8.08
CA LEU A 24 12.35 -11.74 -7.74
C LEU A 24 11.83 -12.53 -8.94
N VAL A 25 11.75 -11.88 -10.10
CA VAL A 25 11.18 -12.43 -11.32
C VAL A 25 12.11 -12.10 -12.50
N PRO A 26 13.18 -12.88 -12.72
CA PRO A 26 14.23 -12.57 -13.71
C PRO A 26 13.73 -12.37 -15.14
N ARG A 27 12.54 -12.90 -15.50
CA ARG A 27 11.95 -12.66 -16.83
C ARG A 27 11.72 -11.18 -17.13
N PHE A 28 11.57 -10.33 -16.10
CA PHE A 28 11.42 -8.88 -16.25
C PHE A 28 12.76 -8.11 -16.34
N ASP A 29 13.89 -8.80 -16.46
CA ASP A 29 15.19 -8.13 -16.51
C ASP A 29 15.38 -7.33 -17.81
N ASN A 30 14.89 -7.87 -18.93
CA ASN A 30 15.03 -7.23 -20.24
C ASN A 30 13.76 -6.48 -20.69
N ASP A 31 12.66 -6.60 -19.96
CA ASP A 31 11.41 -5.93 -20.28
C ASP A 31 11.34 -4.56 -19.60
N ASP A 32 10.94 -3.51 -20.33
CA ASP A 32 10.64 -2.19 -19.77
C ASP A 32 9.24 -2.13 -19.11
N LEU A 33 8.94 -3.16 -18.34
CA LEU A 33 7.64 -3.37 -17.71
C LEU A 33 7.77 -3.46 -16.20
N LEU A 34 6.71 -3.01 -15.53
CA LEU A 34 6.54 -3.11 -14.09
C LEU A 34 5.17 -3.72 -13.79
N LEU A 35 5.09 -4.56 -12.76
CA LEU A 35 3.83 -5.11 -12.31
C LEU A 35 3.08 -4.10 -11.44
N CYS A 36 1.84 -3.78 -11.74
CA CYS A 36 1.05 -2.98 -10.80
C CYS A 36 0.88 -3.76 -9.48
N PRO A 37 1.20 -3.18 -8.30
CA PRO A 37 1.19 -3.95 -7.06
C PRO A 37 -0.19 -4.51 -6.74
N THR A 38 -1.27 -3.84 -7.10
CA THR A 38 -2.64 -4.31 -6.79
C THR A 38 -3.19 -5.27 -7.83
N CYS A 39 -3.15 -4.93 -9.12
CA CYS A 39 -3.74 -5.79 -10.16
C CYS A 39 -2.78 -6.79 -10.81
N CYS A 40 -1.48 -6.69 -10.53
CA CYS A 40 -0.41 -7.53 -11.08
C CYS A 40 -0.31 -7.53 -12.61
N ARG A 41 -0.89 -6.54 -13.30
CA ARG A 41 -0.69 -6.40 -14.76
C ARG A 41 0.71 -5.86 -15.05
N PRO A 42 1.42 -6.41 -16.05
CA PRO A 42 2.65 -5.83 -16.57
C PRO A 42 2.32 -4.61 -17.44
N LEU A 43 2.98 -3.49 -17.15
CA LEU A 43 2.65 -2.17 -17.69
C LEU A 43 3.91 -1.34 -17.90
N GLY A 44 3.90 -0.46 -18.90
CA GLY A 44 5.00 0.47 -19.18
C GLY A 44 5.01 1.69 -18.26
N PHE A 45 6.10 2.47 -18.26
CA PHE A 45 6.29 3.64 -17.39
C PHE A 45 5.12 4.63 -17.44
N ASP A 46 4.65 4.96 -18.65
CA ASP A 46 3.59 5.95 -18.87
C ASP A 46 2.21 5.51 -18.34
N GLU A 47 2.03 4.21 -18.09
CA GLU A 47 0.78 3.65 -17.59
C GLU A 47 0.67 3.70 -16.06
N PHE A 48 1.64 4.30 -15.37
CA PHE A 48 1.66 4.51 -13.91
C PHE A 48 1.60 5.97 -13.51
N SER A 49 1.07 6.19 -12.31
CA SER A 49 1.17 7.46 -11.59
C SER A 49 1.67 7.29 -10.17
N VAL A 50 2.27 8.36 -9.66
CA VAL A 50 2.59 8.51 -8.24
C VAL A 50 1.28 8.52 -7.46
N GLU A 51 1.19 7.61 -6.49
CA GLU A 51 0.06 7.44 -5.58
C GLU A 51 0.46 7.89 -4.18
N HIS A 52 -0.45 8.64 -3.53
CA HIS A 52 -0.37 9.03 -2.13
C HIS A 52 -1.14 7.99 -1.30
N ILE A 53 -0.44 7.08 -0.61
CA ILE A 53 -1.09 5.97 0.12
C ILE A 53 -2.11 6.54 1.11
N VAL A 54 -1.69 7.53 1.91
CA VAL A 54 -2.62 8.41 2.63
C VAL A 54 -3.08 9.52 1.68
N PRO A 55 -4.38 9.68 1.43
CA PRO A 55 -4.87 10.66 0.46
C PRO A 55 -4.54 12.10 0.87
N LYS A 56 -4.21 12.94 -0.10
CA LYS A 56 -3.87 14.36 0.11
C LYS A 56 -4.96 15.11 0.87
N GLN A 57 -6.22 14.73 0.66
CA GLN A 57 -7.40 15.30 1.32
C GLN A 57 -7.38 15.03 2.83
N ALA A 58 -6.95 13.84 3.26
CA ALA A 58 -6.78 13.53 4.69
C ALA A 58 -5.69 14.40 5.33
N LEU A 59 -4.58 14.58 4.61
CA LEU A 59 -3.42 15.35 5.09
C LEU A 59 -3.68 16.87 5.22
N ARG A 60 -4.81 17.37 4.71
CA ARG A 60 -5.25 18.76 4.94
C ARG A 60 -5.72 18.98 6.37
N CYS A 61 -6.17 17.92 7.04
CA CYS A 61 -6.60 17.94 8.43
C CYS A 61 -5.44 17.82 9.43
N ASP A 62 -4.20 17.74 8.97
CA ASP A 62 -3.03 17.74 9.86
C ASP A 62 -2.81 19.12 10.50
N PRO A 63 -2.28 19.18 11.73
CA PRO A 63 -1.95 20.42 12.42
C PRO A 63 -1.12 21.38 11.55
N ALA A 64 -1.36 22.68 11.68
CA ALA A 64 -0.75 23.69 10.80
C ALA A 64 0.79 23.68 10.88
N ASN A 65 1.33 23.57 12.09
CA ASN A 65 2.77 23.44 12.36
C ASN A 65 3.38 22.20 11.67
N VAL A 66 2.71 21.05 11.72
CA VAL A 66 3.13 19.84 10.98
C VAL A 66 3.17 20.10 9.47
N ARG A 67 2.11 20.73 8.92
CA ARG A 67 2.00 20.99 7.48
C ARG A 67 3.11 21.92 6.96
N GLN A 68 3.60 22.82 7.81
CA GLN A 68 4.70 23.72 7.51
C GLN A 68 6.06 23.02 7.62
N ALA A 69 6.23 22.17 8.64
CA ALA A 69 7.49 21.49 8.91
C ALA A 69 7.78 20.33 7.94
N ILE A 70 6.74 19.59 7.51
CA ILE A 70 6.92 18.31 6.79
C ILE A 70 6.19 18.31 5.44
N PRO A 71 6.90 18.03 4.33
CA PRO A 71 6.31 17.94 3.00
C PRO A 71 5.13 16.95 2.92
N GLN A 72 4.12 17.31 2.14
CA GLN A 72 2.93 16.45 1.94
C GLN A 72 3.28 15.05 1.43
N ASN A 73 4.27 14.95 0.54
CA ASN A 73 4.69 13.69 -0.07
C ASN A 73 5.34 12.73 0.94
N GLU A 74 6.03 13.25 1.96
CA GLU A 74 6.55 12.42 3.06
C GLU A 74 5.38 11.93 3.92
N ARG A 75 4.52 12.86 4.35
CA ARG A 75 3.34 12.56 5.20
C ARG A 75 2.35 11.60 4.56
N SER A 76 2.35 11.45 3.24
CA SER A 76 1.42 10.55 2.56
C SER A 76 1.91 9.11 2.46
N GLY A 77 3.23 8.90 2.39
CA GLY A 77 3.80 7.70 1.80
C GLY A 77 3.49 7.62 0.30
N LEU A 78 4.50 7.34 -0.51
CA LEU A 78 4.36 7.29 -1.97
C LEU A 78 4.60 5.89 -2.52
N THR A 79 3.88 5.56 -3.58
CA THR A 79 4.09 4.35 -4.38
C THR A 79 3.61 4.59 -5.83
N LEU A 80 3.67 3.58 -6.69
CA LEU A 80 3.12 3.63 -8.05
C LEU A 80 1.88 2.75 -8.15
N LEU A 81 0.80 3.31 -8.73
CA LEU A 81 -0.38 2.55 -9.13
C LEU A 81 -0.67 2.78 -10.61
N CYS A 82 -1.22 1.76 -11.28
CA CYS A 82 -1.55 1.89 -12.69
C CYS A 82 -2.73 2.83 -12.92
N GLN A 83 -2.69 3.51 -14.05
CA GLN A 83 -3.77 4.32 -14.60
C GLN A 83 -4.48 3.64 -15.78
N LYS A 84 -3.89 2.58 -16.35
CA LYS A 84 -4.51 1.80 -17.42
C LYS A 84 -5.90 1.30 -16.98
N PRO A 85 -6.97 1.53 -17.78
CA PRO A 85 -8.32 1.11 -17.44
C PRO A 85 -8.41 -0.36 -17.00
N LEU A 86 -9.16 -0.62 -15.92
CA LEU A 86 -9.39 -1.96 -15.39
C LEU A 86 -10.46 -2.68 -16.20
N VAL A 87 -10.38 -4.02 -16.26
CA VAL A 87 -11.44 -4.87 -16.81
C VAL A 87 -11.85 -5.83 -15.72
N ILE A 88 -12.97 -5.57 -15.06
CA ILE A 88 -13.44 -6.37 -13.92
C ILE A 88 -14.62 -7.21 -14.37
N LYS A 89 -14.50 -8.55 -14.28
CA LYS A 89 -15.54 -9.50 -14.70
C LYS A 89 -15.99 -9.25 -16.16
N GLY A 90 -15.03 -9.06 -17.07
CA GLY A 90 -15.28 -8.78 -18.48
C GLY A 90 -15.79 -7.38 -18.81
N LYS A 91 -16.06 -6.52 -17.81
CA LYS A 91 -16.53 -5.15 -18.02
C LYS A 91 -15.38 -4.16 -17.83
N ARG A 92 -15.11 -3.37 -18.86
CA ARG A 92 -14.17 -2.24 -18.76
C ARG A 92 -14.73 -1.24 -17.78
N VAL A 93 -13.96 -0.92 -16.74
CA VAL A 93 -14.26 0.18 -15.83
C VAL A 93 -13.76 1.46 -16.51
N PRO A 94 -14.66 2.34 -16.98
CA PRO A 94 -14.25 3.51 -17.76
C PRO A 94 -13.34 4.42 -16.95
N GLY A 95 -12.27 4.92 -17.59
CA GLY A 95 -11.43 5.99 -17.04
C GLY A 95 -10.62 5.65 -15.78
N HIS A 96 -10.54 4.39 -15.35
CA HIS A 96 -9.98 4.07 -14.03
C HIS A 96 -8.97 2.93 -14.07
N GLY A 97 -7.72 3.23 -13.73
CA GLY A 97 -6.75 2.24 -13.26
C GLY A 97 -6.88 1.97 -11.75
N CYS A 98 -5.90 1.29 -11.17
CA CYS A 98 -5.88 1.03 -9.73
C CYS A 98 -5.76 2.31 -8.89
N ASN A 99 -5.07 3.33 -9.42
CA ASN A 99 -4.97 4.67 -8.82
C ASN A 99 -6.37 5.30 -8.68
N SER A 100 -7.13 5.37 -9.77
CA SER A 100 -8.49 5.92 -9.74
C SER A 100 -9.46 5.05 -8.93
N TRP A 101 -9.28 3.73 -8.95
CA TRP A 101 -10.07 2.81 -8.10
C TRP A 101 -9.89 3.14 -6.62
N LYS A 102 -8.64 3.29 -6.14
CA LYS A 102 -8.36 3.73 -4.77
C LYS A 102 -9.00 5.09 -4.48
N GLY A 103 -8.83 6.06 -5.39
CA GLY A 103 -9.40 7.39 -5.26
C GLY A 103 -10.93 7.39 -5.07
N LYS A 104 -11.63 6.50 -5.79
CA LYS A 104 -13.09 6.37 -5.69
C LYS A 104 -13.53 5.58 -4.46
N HIS A 105 -12.84 4.50 -4.13
CA HIS A 105 -13.33 3.52 -3.17
C HIS A 105 -12.80 3.70 -1.75
N PHE A 106 -11.55 4.15 -1.60
CA PHE A 106 -10.84 4.15 -0.32
C PHE A 106 -10.53 5.56 0.20
N ASP A 107 -10.16 6.50 -0.68
CA ASP A 107 -9.75 7.85 -0.24
C ASP A 107 -10.81 8.59 0.60
N PRO A 108 -12.13 8.50 0.31
CA PRO A 108 -13.15 9.12 1.16
C PRO A 108 -13.15 8.54 2.58
N SER A 109 -13.10 7.22 2.71
CA SER A 109 -13.08 6.56 4.01
C SER A 109 -11.78 6.82 4.77
N LEU A 110 -10.62 6.83 4.10
CA LEU A 110 -9.36 7.22 4.72
C LEU A 110 -9.37 8.68 5.19
N ARG A 111 -10.01 9.59 4.45
CA ARG A 111 -10.20 10.98 4.87
C ARG A 111 -11.07 11.07 6.13
N GLU A 112 -12.15 10.32 6.20
CA GLU A 112 -13.03 10.28 7.37
C GLU A 112 -12.31 9.73 8.60
N LEU A 113 -11.54 8.66 8.43
CA LEU A 113 -10.73 8.05 9.51
C LEU A 113 -9.66 8.98 10.06
N LEU A 114 -8.92 9.66 9.18
CA LEU A 114 -7.82 10.53 9.58
C LEU A 114 -8.26 11.98 9.84
N GLY A 115 -9.55 12.26 9.69
CA GLY A 115 -10.16 13.55 9.99
C GLY A 115 -10.19 13.83 11.50
N ALA A 116 -10.40 15.09 11.87
CA ALA A 116 -10.51 15.49 13.28
C ALA A 116 -11.75 14.88 13.97
N ASP A 117 -12.83 14.65 13.22
CA ASP A 117 -14.11 14.16 13.75
C ASP A 117 -14.27 12.63 13.70
N PHE A 118 -13.19 11.87 13.49
CA PHE A 118 -13.29 10.40 13.40
C PHE A 118 -13.97 9.76 14.62
N GLN A 119 -13.76 10.30 15.83
CA GLN A 119 -14.41 9.79 17.05
C GLN A 119 -15.94 9.88 17.01
N LYS A 120 -16.50 10.73 16.14
CA LYS A 120 -17.94 10.87 15.92
C LYS A 120 -18.43 10.10 14.69
N ALA A 121 -17.51 9.56 13.88
CA ALA A 121 -17.85 8.88 12.64
C ALA A 121 -18.35 7.45 12.90
N ARG A 122 -19.41 7.05 12.19
CA ARG A 122 -19.87 5.65 12.20
C ARG A 122 -18.95 4.79 11.35
N ILE A 123 -18.08 4.04 12.00
CA ILE A 123 -17.19 3.08 11.34
C ILE A 123 -18.01 1.92 10.77
N ASN A 124 -17.67 1.51 9.54
CA ASN A 124 -18.26 0.38 8.85
C ASN A 124 -17.18 -0.42 8.11
N THR A 125 -17.56 -1.53 7.47
CA THR A 125 -16.64 -2.43 6.78
C THR A 125 -15.79 -1.73 5.71
N ARG A 126 -16.35 -0.72 5.01
CA ARG A 126 -15.59 0.02 4.00
C ARG A 126 -14.41 0.78 4.61
N HIS A 127 -14.54 1.29 5.83
CA HIS A 127 -13.43 1.91 6.55
C HIS A 127 -12.33 0.91 6.88
N GLN A 128 -12.71 -0.28 7.37
CA GLN A 128 -11.78 -1.36 7.68
C GLN A 128 -11.03 -1.84 6.44
N VAL A 129 -11.75 -2.08 5.34
CA VAL A 129 -11.15 -2.48 4.05
C VAL A 129 -10.25 -1.37 3.48
N SER A 130 -10.60 -0.10 3.69
CA SER A 130 -9.77 1.03 3.26
C SER A 130 -8.44 1.09 4.02
N LEU A 131 -8.45 0.90 5.34
CA LEU A 131 -7.22 0.80 6.13
C LEU A 131 -6.41 -0.42 5.74
N TYR A 132 -7.05 -1.59 5.66
CA TYR A 132 -6.41 -2.83 5.20
C TYR A 132 -5.69 -2.62 3.85
N SER A 133 -6.36 -1.97 2.90
CA SER A 133 -5.78 -1.66 1.58
C SER A 133 -4.62 -0.66 1.67
N ALA A 134 -4.72 0.36 2.53
CA ALA A 134 -3.63 1.29 2.77
C ALA A 134 -2.41 0.62 3.44
N GLY A 135 -2.63 -0.27 4.41
CA GLY A 135 -1.55 -1.02 5.04
C GLY A 135 -0.90 -2.05 4.13
N TYR A 136 -1.66 -2.69 3.25
CA TYR A 136 -1.10 -3.50 2.17
C TYR A 136 -0.16 -2.67 1.27
N LEU A 137 -0.59 -1.47 0.86
CA LEU A 137 0.26 -0.58 0.08
C LEU A 137 1.48 -0.05 0.87
N ALA A 138 1.34 0.14 2.17
CA ALA A 138 2.44 0.52 3.06
C ALA A 138 3.48 -0.61 3.17
N LEU A 139 3.03 -1.86 3.32
CA LEU A 139 3.91 -3.03 3.27
C LEU A 139 4.63 -3.10 1.93
N PHE A 140 3.91 -2.93 0.81
CA PHE A 140 4.54 -2.89 -0.51
C PHE A 140 5.56 -1.75 -0.65
N ARG A 141 5.27 -0.55 -0.15
CA ARG A 141 6.22 0.57 -0.15
C ARG A 141 7.52 0.23 0.59
N GLN A 142 7.41 -0.46 1.73
CA GLN A 142 8.56 -0.78 2.57
C GLN A 142 9.36 -1.97 2.04
N PHE A 143 8.65 -3.02 1.61
CA PHE A 143 9.24 -4.34 1.36
C PHE A 143 9.22 -4.77 -0.11
N GLY A 144 8.52 -4.06 -0.99
CA GLY A 144 8.49 -4.34 -2.43
C GLY A 144 7.62 -5.54 -2.82
N TYR A 145 7.94 -6.10 -3.99
CA TYR A 145 7.21 -7.17 -4.66
C TYR A 145 7.21 -8.48 -3.89
N GLN A 146 8.09 -8.69 -2.91
CA GLN A 146 8.00 -9.87 -2.06
C GLN A 146 6.65 -9.92 -1.31
N ILE A 147 6.04 -8.76 -1.06
CA ILE A 147 4.70 -8.64 -0.49
C ILE A 147 3.68 -8.98 -1.57
N SER A 148 3.64 -8.22 -2.66
CA SER A 148 2.62 -8.34 -3.72
C SER A 148 2.58 -9.71 -4.40
N LEU A 149 3.72 -10.37 -4.54
CA LEU A 149 3.90 -11.67 -5.20
C LEU A 149 3.88 -12.85 -4.22
N SER A 150 3.56 -12.62 -2.94
CA SER A 150 3.33 -13.71 -1.97
C SER A 150 1.86 -14.17 -1.97
N PRO A 151 1.56 -15.36 -1.42
CA PRO A 151 0.16 -15.81 -1.25
C PRO A 151 -0.74 -14.83 -0.47
N ALA A 152 -0.25 -14.23 0.61
CA ALA A 152 -0.97 -13.20 1.37
C ALA A 152 -1.08 -11.89 0.59
N GLY A 153 -0.08 -11.61 -0.26
CA GLY A 153 -0.13 -10.57 -1.28
C GLY A 153 -1.30 -10.77 -2.23
N LEU A 154 -1.47 -11.97 -2.80
CA LEU A 154 -2.59 -12.29 -3.67
C LEU A 154 -3.94 -12.07 -2.96
N LEU A 155 -4.08 -12.51 -1.71
CA LEU A 155 -5.28 -12.25 -0.90
C LEU A 155 -5.55 -10.75 -0.77
N SER A 156 -4.52 -9.97 -0.43
CA SER A 156 -4.63 -8.51 -0.28
C SER A 156 -4.98 -7.81 -1.60
N ARG A 157 -4.36 -8.25 -2.70
CA ARG A 157 -4.64 -7.80 -4.07
C ARG A 157 -6.08 -8.08 -4.47
N ARG A 158 -6.61 -9.27 -4.16
CA ARG A 158 -8.02 -9.59 -4.38
C ARG A 158 -8.92 -8.70 -3.54
N GLN A 159 -8.67 -8.58 -2.23
CA GLN A 159 -9.46 -7.76 -1.31
C GLN A 159 -9.57 -6.29 -1.76
N PHE A 160 -8.51 -5.74 -2.36
CA PHE A 160 -8.50 -4.38 -2.91
C PHE A 160 -9.62 -4.11 -3.93
N PHE A 161 -10.15 -5.14 -4.59
CA PHE A 161 -11.27 -5.00 -5.54
C PHE A 161 -12.65 -5.34 -4.94
N PHE A 162 -12.72 -5.61 -3.64
CA PHE A 162 -13.96 -5.83 -2.88
C PHE A 162 -14.09 -4.79 -1.75
N PRO A 163 -14.36 -3.51 -2.08
CA PRO A 163 -14.24 -2.41 -1.12
C PRO A 163 -15.30 -2.40 -0.01
N ASN A 164 -16.41 -3.12 -0.18
CA ASN A 164 -17.57 -3.05 0.70
C ASN A 164 -17.66 -4.24 1.67
N THR A 165 -16.85 -5.28 1.48
CA THR A 165 -16.95 -6.56 2.21
C THR A 165 -15.57 -7.18 2.30
N PHE A 166 -15.24 -7.77 3.45
CA PHE A 166 -14.09 -8.65 3.53
C PHE A 166 -14.35 -9.96 2.77
N LEU A 167 -13.34 -10.44 2.06
CA LEU A 167 -13.32 -11.77 1.50
C LEU A 167 -13.31 -12.79 2.64
N PRO A 168 -13.97 -13.95 2.50
CA PRO A 168 -14.01 -14.99 3.54
C PRO A 168 -12.62 -15.44 3.99
N ASP A 169 -11.64 -15.40 3.09
CA ASP A 169 -10.27 -15.83 3.33
C ASP A 169 -9.44 -14.81 4.14
N VAL A 170 -9.95 -13.59 4.38
CA VAL A 170 -9.26 -12.58 5.19
C VAL A 170 -9.40 -12.93 6.68
N PRO A 171 -8.28 -13.16 7.41
CA PRO A 171 -8.34 -13.51 8.82
C PRO A 171 -9.09 -12.47 9.66
N LEU A 172 -9.89 -12.93 10.63
CA LEU A 172 -10.73 -12.06 11.46
C LEU A 172 -9.92 -10.99 12.21
N ASN A 173 -8.71 -11.32 12.67
CA ASN A 173 -7.81 -10.37 13.34
C ASN A 173 -7.32 -9.24 12.43
N CYS A 174 -7.40 -9.40 11.10
CA CYS A 174 -7.10 -8.37 10.10
C CYS A 174 -8.31 -7.50 9.74
N GLN A 175 -9.49 -7.82 10.29
CA GLN A 175 -10.73 -7.07 10.09
C GLN A 175 -10.99 -6.06 11.23
N MET A 176 -10.03 -5.91 12.16
CA MET A 176 -10.13 -5.05 13.34
C MET A 176 -9.34 -3.75 13.17
N ILE A 177 -9.86 -2.67 13.76
CA ILE A 177 -9.17 -1.39 13.89
C ILE A 177 -9.05 -1.07 15.38
N LEU A 178 -7.84 -0.75 15.82
CA LEU A 178 -7.58 -0.16 17.12
C LEU A 178 -7.29 1.32 16.91
N ALA A 179 -8.02 2.19 17.59
CA ALA A 179 -7.80 3.63 17.51
C ALA A 179 -7.43 4.18 18.90
N GLY A 180 -6.40 5.01 18.93
CA GLY A 180 -5.98 5.77 20.10
C GLY A 180 -6.21 7.27 19.93
N GLU A 181 -5.66 8.04 20.86
CA GLU A 181 -5.71 9.49 20.79
C GLU A 181 -4.82 10.04 19.66
N ARG A 182 -5.31 11.09 19.00
CA ARG A 182 -4.57 11.76 17.93
C ARG A 182 -3.67 12.83 18.52
N ARG A 183 -2.45 12.93 17.98
CA ARG A 183 -1.53 14.04 18.29
C ARG A 183 -2.04 15.35 17.69
N SER A 184 -2.16 16.37 18.54
CA SER A 184 -2.61 17.71 18.17
C SER A 184 -1.49 18.63 17.72
N GLU A 185 -0.23 18.34 18.06
CA GLU A 185 0.90 19.25 17.88
C GLU A 185 2.12 18.58 17.24
N PHE A 186 3.00 19.43 16.69
CA PHE A 186 4.29 19.03 16.14
C PHE A 186 5.38 19.22 17.20
N ASN A 187 6.17 18.18 17.43
CA ASN A 187 7.41 18.20 18.17
C ASN A 187 8.52 17.66 17.24
N GLU A 188 9.67 18.34 17.17
CA GLU A 188 10.82 17.91 16.36
C GLU A 188 11.34 16.52 16.76
N ASP A 189 11.34 16.20 18.06
CA ASP A 189 11.74 14.88 18.57
C ASP A 189 10.84 13.75 18.03
N GLU A 190 9.64 14.11 17.58
CA GLU A 190 8.62 13.19 17.08
C GLU A 190 8.36 13.36 15.59
N LYS A 191 9.26 14.03 14.87
CA LYS A 191 9.18 14.22 13.42
C LYS A 191 8.94 12.92 12.65
N ALA A 192 9.52 11.81 13.12
CA ALA A 192 9.35 10.48 12.53
C ALA A 192 7.87 10.03 12.48
N TYR A 193 7.05 10.38 13.49
CA TYR A 193 5.60 10.08 13.49
C TYR A 193 4.90 10.68 12.27
N TRP A 194 5.40 11.81 11.76
CA TRP A 194 4.80 12.54 10.66
C TRP A 194 5.46 12.29 9.31
N CYS A 195 6.78 12.14 9.24
CA CYS A 195 7.52 11.84 8.01
C CYS A 195 7.33 10.39 7.54
N GLU A 196 7.18 9.44 8.47
CA GLU A 196 6.90 8.04 8.15
C GLU A 196 5.47 7.70 8.61
N PRO A 197 4.45 7.88 7.74
CA PRO A 197 3.05 7.76 8.15
C PRO A 197 2.65 6.33 8.55
N PHE A 198 3.48 5.34 8.23
CA PHE A 198 3.25 3.93 8.56
C PHE A 198 4.41 3.40 9.39
N ASN A 199 4.11 2.97 10.62
CA ASN A 199 5.03 2.17 11.42
C ASN A 199 4.59 0.70 11.31
N ILE A 200 5.49 -0.16 10.86
CA ILE A 200 5.19 -1.57 10.57
C ILE A 200 6.00 -2.45 11.51
N LYS A 201 5.30 -3.33 12.23
CA LYS A 201 5.89 -4.39 13.03
C LYS A 201 5.44 -5.74 12.51
N ILE A 202 6.38 -6.67 12.33
CA ILE A 202 6.11 -8.02 11.87
C ILE A 202 5.77 -8.90 13.08
N ASP A 203 4.66 -9.63 13.00
CA ASP A 203 4.09 -10.46 14.07
C ASP A 203 3.61 -11.79 13.46
N ASP A 204 4.49 -12.79 13.46
CA ASP A 204 4.29 -14.12 12.88
C ASP A 204 3.73 -14.11 11.44
N GLN A 205 2.42 -14.34 11.31
CA GLN A 205 1.68 -14.43 10.04
C GLN A 205 0.99 -13.12 9.66
N THR A 206 1.19 -12.05 10.43
CA THR A 206 0.63 -10.73 10.16
C THR A 206 1.68 -9.64 10.31
N ALA A 207 1.40 -8.48 9.76
CA ALA A 207 2.09 -7.25 10.08
C ALA A 207 1.10 -6.31 10.78
N LEU A 208 1.48 -5.84 11.97
CA LEU A 208 0.82 -4.72 12.62
C LEU A 208 1.25 -3.44 11.91
N VAL A 209 0.31 -2.80 11.23
CA VAL A 209 0.49 -1.50 10.59
C VAL A 209 -0.15 -0.45 11.48
N VAL A 210 0.66 0.52 11.88
CA VAL A 210 0.19 1.71 12.61
C VAL A 210 0.24 2.89 11.65
N LEU A 211 -0.94 3.40 11.31
CA LEU A 211 -1.14 4.65 10.59
C LEU A 211 -1.63 5.70 11.58
N ARG A 212 -0.76 6.65 11.94
CA ARG A 212 -1.08 7.68 12.94
C ARG A 212 -1.48 7.05 14.28
N ASN A 213 -2.69 7.32 14.73
CA ASN A 213 -3.30 6.79 15.95
C ASN A 213 -4.12 5.51 15.69
N MET A 214 -4.02 4.91 14.50
CA MET A 214 -4.77 3.71 14.12
C MET A 214 -3.83 2.52 13.92
N GLY A 215 -4.07 1.43 14.64
CA GLY A 215 -3.41 0.14 14.48
C GLY A 215 -4.34 -0.88 13.85
N PHE A 216 -3.84 -1.64 12.89
CA PHE A 216 -4.58 -2.72 12.23
C PHE A 216 -3.61 -3.75 11.66
N ARG A 217 -4.11 -4.96 11.36
CA ARG A 217 -3.27 -6.06 10.87
C ARG A 217 -3.49 -6.32 9.38
N VAL A 218 -2.42 -6.67 8.70
CA VAL A 218 -2.43 -7.15 7.31
C VAL A 218 -1.72 -8.51 7.28
N PRO A 219 -2.29 -9.53 6.62
CA PRO A 219 -1.66 -10.85 6.57
C PRO A 219 -0.37 -10.81 5.75
N ILE A 220 0.61 -11.61 6.16
CA ILE A 220 1.86 -11.84 5.43
C ILE A 220 2.10 -13.35 5.34
N SER A 221 2.71 -13.81 4.25
CA SER A 221 3.02 -15.25 4.11
C SER A 221 4.32 -15.66 4.79
N ARG A 222 5.17 -14.69 5.11
CA ARG A 222 6.49 -14.85 5.73
C ARG A 222 7.00 -13.48 6.17
N ASP A 223 8.01 -13.49 7.02
CA ASP A 223 8.73 -12.29 7.43
C ASP A 223 9.48 -11.65 6.24
N PRO A 224 9.06 -10.44 5.79
CA PRO A 224 9.68 -9.74 4.66
C PRO A 224 10.97 -9.02 5.02
N THR A 225 11.38 -9.01 6.30
CA THR A 225 12.65 -8.40 6.74
C THR A 225 13.84 -9.32 6.49
N GLN A 226 13.60 -10.61 6.26
CA GLN A 226 14.64 -11.60 6.06
C GLN A 226 15.08 -11.64 4.59
N PRO A 227 16.40 -11.57 4.30
CA PRO A 227 16.89 -11.64 2.92
C PRO A 227 16.55 -12.99 2.29
N LEU A 228 15.97 -12.96 1.08
CA LEU A 228 15.70 -14.17 0.31
C LEU A 228 16.96 -15.02 0.08
N ALA A 229 18.11 -14.39 -0.11
CA ALA A 229 19.40 -15.06 -0.27
C ALA A 229 19.87 -15.82 0.97
N ARG A 230 19.43 -15.48 2.20
CA ARG A 230 19.76 -16.25 3.41
C ARG A 230 18.88 -17.48 3.59
N ILE A 231 17.75 -17.49 2.90
CA ILE A 231 16.76 -18.56 2.89
C ILE A 231 17.14 -19.56 1.77
N LEU A 232 17.69 -19.11 0.64
CA LEU A 232 17.77 -19.91 -0.60
C LEU A 232 18.94 -20.91 -0.85
N PRO A 233 20.15 -20.87 -0.24
CA PRO A 233 21.26 -21.70 -0.74
C PRO A 233 21.07 -23.21 -0.48
N TYR A 234 20.29 -23.59 0.54
CA TYR A 234 20.09 -24.99 0.94
C TYR A 234 18.61 -25.40 1.04
N LEU A 235 17.66 -24.55 0.62
CA LEU A 235 16.25 -24.87 0.79
C LEU A 235 15.71 -25.82 -0.28
N PRO A 236 15.00 -26.89 0.12
CA PRO A 236 14.23 -27.72 -0.79
C PRO A 236 13.32 -26.88 -1.70
N SER A 237 13.11 -27.32 -2.94
CA SER A 237 12.36 -26.60 -3.98
C SER A 237 10.95 -26.13 -3.57
N LYS A 238 10.34 -26.75 -2.54
CA LYS A 238 9.05 -26.36 -1.96
C LYS A 238 9.10 -25.10 -1.08
N PHE A 239 10.28 -24.72 -0.58
CA PHE A 239 10.48 -23.53 0.26
C PHE A 239 11.16 -22.38 -0.49
N LYS A 240 11.51 -22.56 -1.77
CA LYS A 240 11.92 -21.45 -2.63
C LYS A 240 10.76 -20.49 -2.78
N PHE A 241 11.06 -19.19 -2.79
CA PHE A 241 10.06 -18.20 -3.16
C PHE A 241 9.51 -18.51 -4.55
N ARG A 242 8.20 -18.73 -4.65
CA ARG A 242 7.50 -18.88 -5.93
C ARG A 242 6.61 -17.65 -6.10
N PRO A 243 6.97 -16.72 -7.00
CA PRO A 243 6.18 -15.51 -7.19
C PRO A 243 4.80 -15.87 -7.73
N ASP A 244 3.76 -15.38 -7.07
CA ASP A 244 2.38 -15.49 -7.52
C ASP A 244 2.02 -14.29 -8.40
N LEU A 245 1.96 -14.56 -9.69
CA LEU A 245 1.72 -13.55 -10.73
C LEU A 245 0.26 -13.51 -11.17
N THR A 246 -0.63 -14.26 -10.51
CA THR A 246 -2.06 -14.32 -10.85
C THR A 246 -2.64 -12.92 -10.86
N THR A 247 -3.32 -12.54 -11.93
CA THR A 247 -3.96 -11.23 -12.03
C THR A 247 -5.31 -11.23 -11.32
N VAL A 248 -5.87 -10.06 -11.03
CA VAL A 248 -7.23 -9.98 -10.44
C VAL A 248 -8.34 -10.06 -11.51
N PHE A 249 -7.97 -10.27 -12.77
CA PHE A 249 -8.88 -10.23 -13.92
C PHE A 249 -9.03 -11.57 -14.65
N GLU A 250 -8.19 -12.54 -14.30
CA GLU A 250 -8.31 -13.94 -14.75
C GLU A 250 -9.30 -14.72 -13.88
#